data_AF-A0A1I8BBW3-F1
#
_entry.id   AF-A0A1I8BBW3-F1
#
_cell.length_a   1.000
_cell.length_b   1.000
_cell.length_c   1.000
_cell.angle_alpha   90.00
_cell.angle_beta   90.00
_cell.angle_gamma   90.00
#
_symmetry.space_group_name_H-M   'P 1'
#
loop_
_entity.id
_entity.type
_entity.pdbx_description
1 polymer ?
#
loop_
_entity_poly.entity_id
_entity_poly.type
_entity_poly.pdbx_seq_one_letter_code
_entity_poly.pdbx_strand_id
1 'polypeptide(L)' 'MRREKVFKICANFPVVHDMSLHKREQMPTVFTWACKDFSEDPVSGLDETFTARFKDANIAEDFRQKMTEAIDAMN' A
#
# COMPACT_ATOMS: atom_id res chain seq x y z
N MET A 1 8.23 -1.42 1.44
CA MET A 1 8.69 -1.64 0.05
C MET A 1 10.08 -1.03 -0.14
N ARG A 2 10.92 -1.64 -0.99
CA ARG A 2 12.25 -1.13 -1.36
C ARG A 2 12.43 -1.12 -2.88
N ARG A 3 13.22 -0.19 -3.39
CA ARG A 3 13.55 -0.11 -4.82
C ARG A 3 14.58 -1.18 -5.20
N GLU A 4 14.32 -1.95 -6.25
CA GLU A 4 15.11 -3.14 -6.63
C GLU A 4 16.62 -2.89 -6.79
N LYS A 5 17.03 -1.81 -7.47
CA LYS A 5 18.46 -1.58 -7.76
C LYS A 5 19.23 -0.90 -6.63
N VAL A 6 18.60 0.06 -5.95
CA VAL A 6 19.25 0.93 -4.95
C VAL A 6 18.95 0.48 -3.52
N PHE A 7 18.03 -0.46 -3.34
CA PHE A 7 17.57 -1.02 -2.06
C PHE A 7 17.08 -0.02 -1.00
N LYS A 8 16.92 1.26 -1.38
CA LYS A 8 16.31 2.30 -0.56
C LYS A 8 14.84 1.99 -0.32
N ILE A 9 14.39 2.26 0.90
CA ILE A 9 12.98 2.19 1.28
C ILE A 9 12.20 3.23 0.47
N CYS A 10 11.01 2.86 0.01
CA CYS A 10 10.11 3.76 -0.74
C CYS A 10 8.66 3.70 -0.29
N ALA A 11 8.38 2.87 0.72
CA ALA A 11 7.13 2.83 1.47
C ALA A 11 7.42 2.04 2.74
N ASN A 12 7.06 2.57 3.90
CA ASN A 12 7.21 1.96 5.21
C ASN A 12 6.08 2.44 6.12
N PHE A 13 4.95 1.77 6.07
CA PHE A 13 3.78 2.10 6.88
C PHE A 13 3.26 0.84 7.58
N PRO A 14 2.73 0.96 8.81
CA PRO A 14 1.99 -0.12 9.43
C PRO A 14 0.62 -0.28 8.74
N VAL A 15 0.13 -1.52 8.67
CA VAL A 15 -1.28 -1.79 8.35
C VAL A 15 -2.11 -1.50 9.59
N VAL A 16 -3.18 -0.72 9.45
CA VAL A 16 -4.05 -0.25 10.54
C VAL A 16 -5.52 -0.50 10.20
N HIS A 17 -6.38 -0.60 11.22
CA HIS A 17 -7.77 -1.02 11.07
C HIS A 17 -8.66 -0.06 10.25
N ASP A 18 -8.29 1.23 10.15
CA ASP A 18 -9.05 2.28 9.44
C ASP A 18 -8.57 2.49 7.99
N MET A 19 -7.62 1.67 7.54
CA MET A 19 -7.05 1.76 6.21
C MET A 19 -8.05 1.28 5.14
N SER A 20 -8.12 1.99 4.01
CA SER A 20 -9.01 1.65 2.89
C SER A 20 -8.25 1.57 1.58
N LEU A 21 -8.40 0.45 0.86
CA LEU A 21 -7.87 0.26 -0.48
C LEU A 21 -8.93 0.54 -1.53
N HIS A 22 -8.64 1.50 -2.40
CA HIS A 22 -9.52 1.89 -3.50
C HIS A 22 -8.96 1.39 -4.83
N LYS A 23 -9.76 0.60 -5.54
CA LYS A 23 -9.46 0.22 -6.92
C LYS A 23 -9.69 1.42 -7.82
N ARG A 24 -8.76 1.72 -8.73
CA ARG A 24 -9.01 2.77 -9.73
C ARG A 24 -10.01 2.29 -10.78
N GLU A 25 -10.98 3.15 -11.07
CA GLU A 25 -11.95 2.92 -12.15
C GLU A 25 -11.21 2.68 -13.47
N GLN A 26 -11.69 1.69 -14.24
CA GLN A 26 -11.13 1.30 -15.54
C GLN A 26 -9.66 0.81 -15.52
N MET A 27 -9.04 0.69 -14.35
CA MET A 27 -7.65 0.24 -14.20
C MET A 27 -7.55 -0.89 -13.16
N PRO A 28 -7.90 -2.14 -13.52
CA PRO A 28 -7.99 -3.23 -12.55
C PRO A 28 -6.66 -3.61 -11.91
N THR A 29 -5.54 -3.18 -12.49
CA THR A 29 -4.18 -3.40 -11.97
C THR A 29 -3.70 -2.30 -11.05
N VAL A 30 -4.54 -1.31 -10.69
CA VAL A 30 -4.14 -0.11 -9.95
C VAL A 30 -4.98 0.04 -8.69
N PHE A 31 -4.30 0.17 -7.55
CA PHE A 31 -4.89 0.42 -6.25
C PHE A 31 -4.27 1.66 -5.60
N THR A 32 -5.09 2.39 -4.86
CA THR A 32 -4.72 3.60 -4.13
C THR A 32 -5.16 3.49 -2.68
N TRP A 33 -4.36 3.95 -1.74
CA TRP A 33 -4.69 4.01 -0.31
C TRP A 33 -3.97 5.18 0.35
N ALA A 34 -4.51 5.65 1.47
CA ALA A 34 -3.85 6.64 2.33
C ALA A 34 -3.23 5.94 3.56
N CYS A 35 -2.09 6.43 4.02
CA CYS A 35 -1.44 5.95 5.25
C CYS A 35 -0.44 6.96 5.79
N LYS A 36 -0.03 6.78 7.06
CA LYS A 36 1.14 7.44 7.63
C LYS A 36 2.39 6.63 7.34
N ASP A 37 3.27 7.17 6.51
CA ASP A 37 4.48 6.53 6.00
C ASP A 37 5.76 7.04 6.69
N PHE A 38 6.67 6.12 7.00
CA PHE A 38 7.92 6.36 7.72
C PHE A 38 9.15 6.10 6.83
N SER A 39 9.03 6.17 5.50
CA SER A 39 10.15 5.94 4.59
C SER A 39 11.09 7.14 4.48
N GLU A 40 10.54 8.37 4.45
CA GLU A 40 11.31 9.62 4.38
C GLU A 40 11.55 10.26 5.75
N ASP A 41 10.54 10.25 6.65
CA ASP A 41 10.67 10.68 8.06
C ASP A 41 10.39 9.51 9.02
N PRO A 42 11.42 8.77 9.47
CA PRO A 42 11.24 7.63 10.35
C PRO A 42 10.77 7.96 11.78
N VAL A 43 10.83 9.23 12.20
CA VAL A 43 10.50 9.64 13.57
C VAL A 43 9.05 10.11 13.66
N SER A 44 8.65 11.02 12.76
CA SER A 44 7.31 11.61 12.80
C SER A 44 6.33 10.95 11.83
N GLY A 45 6.83 10.37 10.73
CA GLY A 45 6.00 9.87 9.64
C GLY A 45 5.27 10.98 8.88
N LEU A 46 4.91 10.71 7.62
CA LEU A 46 4.23 11.63 6.72
C LEU A 46 2.90 11.02 6.27
N ASP A 47 1.83 11.82 6.26
CA ASP A 47 0.56 11.37 5.71
C ASP A 47 0.64 11.40 4.18
N GLU A 48 0.60 10.22 3.56
CA GLU A 48 0.78 10.05 2.13
C GLU A 48 -0.36 9.24 1.51
N THR A 49 -0.56 9.44 0.21
CA THR A 49 -1.45 8.61 -0.60
C THR A 49 -0.61 7.82 -1.60
N PHE A 50 -0.53 6.51 -1.40
CA PHE A 50 0.16 5.63 -2.33
C PHE A 50 -0.77 5.20 -3.46
N THR A 51 -0.19 5.05 -4.65
CA THR A 51 -0.82 4.35 -5.77
C THR A 51 0.13 3.31 -6.31
N ALA A 52 -0.25 2.04 -6.22
CA ALA A 52 0.51 0.92 -6.77
C ALA A 52 -0.14 0.40 -8.04
N ARG A 53 0.70 0.12 -9.05
CA ARG A 53 0.32 -0.60 -10.26
C ARG A 53 1.00 -1.95 -10.28
N PHE A 54 0.21 -3.00 -10.46
CA PHE A 54 0.68 -4.37 -10.57
C PHE A 54 0.80 -4.78 -12.04
N LYS A 55 1.56 -5.85 -12.29
CA LYS A 55 1.81 -6.37 -13.64
C LYS A 55 0.52 -6.83 -14.33
N ASP A 56 -0.37 -7.47 -13.58
CA ASP A 56 -1.64 -7.98 -14.06
C ASP A 56 -2.71 -7.90 -12.95
N ALA A 57 -3.96 -8.17 -13.33
CA ALA A 57 -5.10 -8.03 -12.44
C ALA A 57 -5.15 -9.12 -11.34
N ASN A 58 -4.56 -10.29 -11.57
CA ASN A 58 -4.54 -11.36 -10.58
C ASN A 58 -3.62 -11.00 -9.41
N ILE A 59 -2.43 -10.48 -9.70
CA ILE A 59 -1.50 -9.99 -8.66
C ILE A 59 -2.12 -8.81 -7.91
N ALA A 60 -2.82 -7.92 -8.62
CA ALA A 60 -3.47 -6.77 -8.02
C ALA A 60 -4.58 -7.21 -7.03
N GLU A 61 -5.39 -8.20 -7.42
CA GLU A 61 -6.47 -8.72 -6.59
C GLU A 61 -5.95 -9.51 -5.38
N ASP A 62 -4.89 -10.33 -5.57
CA ASP A 62 -4.23 -11.03 -4.46
C ASP A 62 -3.66 -10.04 -3.43
N PHE A 63 -3.02 -8.96 -3.88
CA PHE A 63 -2.58 -7.88 -3.01
C PHE A 63 -3.74 -7.25 -2.25
N ARG A 64 -4.84 -6.93 -2.94
CA ARG A 64 -6.03 -6.34 -2.32
C ARG A 64 -6.59 -7.28 -1.25
N GLN A 65 -6.74 -8.57 -1.56
CA GLN A 65 -7.24 -9.58 -0.63
C GLN A 65 -6.36 -9.66 0.62
N LYS A 66 -5.04 -9.78 0.46
CA LYS A 66 -4.10 -9.89 1.60
C LYS A 66 -4.06 -8.63 2.45
N MET A 67 -4.13 -7.46 1.83
CA MET A 67 -4.25 -6.20 2.57
C MET A 67 -5.56 -6.13 3.36
N THR A 68 -6.70 -6.48 2.75
CA THR A 68 -7.99 -6.52 3.45
C THR A 68 -7.98 -7.53 4.61
N GLU A 69 -7.47 -8.75 4.40
CA GLU A 69 -7.32 -9.76 5.47
C GLU A 69 -6.47 -9.23 6.63
N ALA A 70 -5.39 -8.51 6.34
CA ALA A 70 -4.52 -7.92 7.36
C ALA A 70 -5.18 -6.75 8.11
N ILE A 71 -5.99 -5.92 7.43
CA ILE A 71 -6.75 -4.83 8.04
C ILE A 71 -7.83 -5.41 8.97
N ASP A 72 -8.57 -6.41 8.50
CA ASP A 72 -9.64 -7.06 9.25
C ASP A 72 -9.12 -7.74 10.52
N ALA A 73 -7.92 -8.32 10.48
CA ALA A 73 -7.26 -8.96 11.62
C ALA A 73 -6.78 -7.98 12.71
N MET A 74 -6.80 -6.67 12.45
CA MET A 74 -6.45 -5.64 13.45
C MET A 74 -7.67 -5.18 14.28
N ASN A 75 -8.87 -5.71 14.00
CA ASN A 75 -10.08 -5.53 14.80
C ASN A 75 -10.24 -6.65 15.83
#